data_AF-A0A7C1DPU6-F1
#
_entry.id   AF-A0A7C1DPU6-F1
#
_cell.length_a   1.000
_cell.length_b   1.000
_cell.length_c   1.000
_cell.angle_alpha   90.00
_cell.angle_beta   90.00
_cell.angle_gamma   90.00
#
_symmetry.space_group_name_H-M   'P 1'
#
loop_
_entity.id
_entity.type
_entity.pdbx_description
1 polymer ?
#
loop_
_entity_poly.entity_id
_entity_poly.type
_entity_poly.pdbx_seq_one_letter_code
_entity_poly.pdbx_strand_id
1 'polypeptide(L)'
;AMFLLAMIPFVGTPMVMLPGAIYLVATGDVKTGLILAAWALLVVSTIDNFIRPLFISEGSKVHILIIFIGVIGGLAAWGFLGLFCGPLIISMFFFFLDSYRRIWLRLREDG
;
A
#
# COMPACT_ATOMS: atom_id res chain seq x y z
N ALA A 1 3.23 -16.94 8.97
CA ALA A 1 4.47 -16.41 8.35
C ALA A 1 4.18 -15.57 7.08
N MET A 2 3.39 -16.04 6.10
CA MET A 2 3.06 -15.25 4.89
C MET A 2 2.28 -13.95 5.13
N PHE A 3 1.45 -13.88 6.19
CA PHE A 3 0.60 -12.71 6.47
C PHE A 3 1.39 -11.44 6.80
N LEU A 4 2.54 -11.56 7.49
CA LEU A 4 3.38 -10.43 7.88
C LEU A 4 4.18 -9.87 6.70
N LEU A 5 4.59 -10.72 5.75
CA LEU A 5 5.27 -10.31 4.53
C LEU A 5 4.32 -9.65 3.52
N ALA A 6 3.03 -10.03 3.54
CA ALA A 6 2.00 -9.47 2.67
C ALA A 6 1.53 -8.05 3.09
N MET A 7 1.74 -7.64 4.35
CA MET A 7 1.39 -6.29 4.83
C MET A 7 2.35 -5.19 4.37
N ILE A 8 3.49 -5.55 3.74
CA ILE A 8 4.41 -4.60 3.14
C ILE A 8 4.39 -4.80 1.61
N PRO A 9 3.42 -4.19 0.91
CA PRO A 9 3.25 -4.35 -0.54
C PRO A 9 4.44 -3.84 -1.38
N PHE A 10 5.47 -3.26 -0.76
CA PHE A 10 6.67 -2.75 -1.43
C PHE A 10 7.93 -3.62 -1.26
N VAL A 11 7.91 -4.63 -0.37
CA VAL A 11 9.14 -5.39 -0.03
C VAL A 11 9.10 -6.85 -0.50
N GLY A 12 7.92 -7.40 -0.83
CA GLY A 12 7.79 -8.83 -1.16
C GLY A 12 8.56 -9.27 -2.41
N THR A 13 8.38 -8.59 -3.54
CA THR A 13 8.88 -9.06 -4.85
C THR A 13 10.41 -8.97 -4.99
N PRO A 14 11.08 -7.85 -4.61
CA PRO A 14 12.53 -7.76 -4.65
C PRO A 14 13.22 -8.70 -3.67
N MET A 15 12.64 -8.91 -2.48
CA MET A 15 13.26 -9.68 -1.39
C MET A 15 13.36 -11.19 -1.71
N VAL A 16 12.53 -11.73 -2.61
CA VAL A 16 12.59 -13.13 -3.05
C VAL A 16 13.42 -13.29 -4.33
N MET A 17 13.35 -12.34 -5.25
CA MET A 17 14.06 -12.41 -6.54
C MET A 17 15.57 -12.14 -6.41
N LEU A 18 16.00 -11.25 -5.49
CA LEU A 18 17.42 -10.98 -5.24
C LEU A 18 18.21 -12.22 -4.77
N PRO A 19 17.78 -12.96 -3.73
CA PRO A 19 18.45 -14.20 -3.34
C PRO A 19 18.45 -15.26 -4.45
N GLY A 20 17.37 -15.33 -5.24
CA GLY A 20 17.28 -16.25 -6.40
C GLY A 20 18.30 -15.93 -7.48
N ALA A 21 18.45 -14.64 -7.84
CA ALA A 21 19.45 -14.21 -8.81
C ALA A 21 20.88 -14.47 -8.31
N ILE A 22 21.15 -14.19 -7.03
CA ILE A 22 22.44 -14.46 -6.39
C ILE A 22 22.73 -15.96 -6.38
N TYR A 23 21.74 -16.80 -6.08
CA TYR A 23 21.88 -18.26 -6.10
C TYR A 23 22.23 -18.79 -7.49
N LEU A 24 21.55 -18.31 -8.54
CA LEU A 24 21.83 -18.71 -9.93
C LEU A 24 23.23 -18.28 -10.39
N VAL A 25 23.69 -17.09 -9.99
CA VAL A 25 25.07 -16.65 -10.26
C VAL A 25 26.07 -17.53 -9.49
N ALA A 26 25.76 -17.88 -8.25
CA ALA A 26 26.60 -18.73 -7.41
C ALA A 26 26.68 -20.20 -7.88
N THR A 27 25.64 -20.72 -8.54
CA THR A 27 25.63 -22.08 -9.13
C THR A 27 26.27 -22.13 -10.52
N GLY A 28 26.81 -21.02 -11.02
CA GLY A 28 27.56 -20.94 -12.28
C GLY A 28 26.72 -20.55 -13.50
N ASP A 29 25.40 -20.41 -13.36
CA ASP A 29 24.52 -19.93 -14.44
C ASP A 29 24.37 -18.41 -14.40
N VAL A 30 25.48 -17.74 -14.70
CA VAL A 30 25.61 -16.28 -14.64
C VAL A 30 24.67 -15.59 -15.63
N LYS A 31 24.41 -16.19 -16.80
CA LYS A 31 23.50 -15.61 -17.81
C LYS A 31 22.08 -15.53 -17.28
N THR A 32 21.55 -16.64 -16.76
CA THR A 32 20.19 -16.69 -16.25
C THR A 32 20.05 -15.83 -14.99
N GLY A 33 21.06 -15.81 -14.11
CA GLY A 33 21.08 -14.93 -12.94
C GLY A 33 21.06 -13.43 -13.29
N LEU A 34 21.84 -13.02 -14.31
CA LEU A 34 21.86 -11.62 -14.77
C LEU A 34 20.54 -11.21 -15.43
N ILE A 35 19.96 -12.09 -16.25
CA ILE A 35 18.63 -11.87 -16.86
C ILE A 35 17.57 -11.73 -15.77
N LEU A 36 17.60 -12.60 -14.76
CA LEU A 36 16.64 -12.55 -13.64
C LEU A 36 16.78 -11.24 -12.84
N ALA A 37 18.01 -10.80 -12.56
CA ALA A 37 18.27 -9.54 -11.87
C ALA A 37 17.79 -8.32 -12.68
N ALA A 38 18.06 -8.30 -13.99
CA ALA A 38 17.60 -7.24 -14.88
C ALA A 38 16.07 -7.22 -15.00
N TRP A 39 15.42 -8.39 -15.08
CA TRP A 39 13.96 -8.52 -15.12
C TRP A 39 13.31 -8.01 -13.83
N ALA A 40 13.87 -8.38 -12.67
CA ALA A 40 13.39 -7.93 -11.37
C ALA A 40 13.50 -6.40 -11.23
N LEU A 41 14.61 -5.81 -11.68
CA LEU A 41 14.83 -4.37 -11.60
C LEU A 41 14.01 -3.56 -12.60
N LEU A 42 13.85 -4.03 -13.84
CA LEU A 42 13.21 -3.24 -14.90
C LEU A 42 11.72 -3.47 -15.00
N VAL A 43 11.27 -4.72 -14.93
CA VAL A 43 9.86 -5.06 -15.17
C VAL A 43 9.08 -5.07 -13.87
N VAL A 44 9.55 -5.86 -12.90
CA VAL A 44 8.83 -6.05 -11.63
C VAL A 44 8.80 -4.76 -10.81
N SER A 45 9.94 -4.09 -10.66
CA SER A 45 9.99 -2.78 -9.98
C SER A 45 9.05 -1.75 -10.61
N THR A 46 8.98 -1.69 -11.94
CA THR A 46 8.11 -0.74 -12.64
C THR A 46 6.64 -1.07 -12.40
N ILE A 47 6.26 -2.35 -12.46
CA ILE A 47 4.88 -2.78 -12.20
C ILE A 47 4.49 -2.46 -10.75
N ASP A 48 5.32 -2.82 -9.78
CA ASP A 48 4.99 -2.65 -8.37
C ASP A 48 5.07 -1.19 -7.90
N ASN A 49 5.97 -0.37 -8.45
CA ASN A 49 6.18 1.02 -8.02
C ASN A 49 5.42 2.07 -8.83
N PHE A 50 5.02 1.78 -10.08
CA PHE A 50 4.30 2.75 -10.93
C PHE A 50 2.91 2.28 -11.29
N ILE A 51 2.78 1.04 -11.80
CA ILE A 51 1.49 0.54 -12.28
C ILE A 51 0.54 0.34 -11.10
N ARG A 52 1.00 -0.27 -10.00
CA ARG A 52 0.14 -0.52 -8.84
C ARG A 52 -0.41 0.79 -8.22
N PRO A 53 0.37 1.85 -7.96
CA PRO A 53 -0.19 3.13 -7.50
C PRO A 53 -1.10 3.82 -8.52
N LEU A 54 -0.79 3.70 -9.81
CA LEU A 54 -1.61 4.30 -10.89
C LEU A 54 -2.97 3.62 -11.01
N PHE A 55 -3.03 2.29 -10.88
CA PHE A 55 -4.29 1.54 -10.87
C PHE A 55 -5.07 1.70 -9.56
N ILE A 56 -4.38 2.01 -8.47
CA ILE A 56 -4.99 2.28 -7.15
C ILE A 56 -5.28 3.80 -6.97
N SER A 57 -5.05 4.63 -8.00
CA SER A 57 -5.31 6.07 -7.90
C SER A 57 -6.80 6.36 -7.92
N GLU A 58 -7.40 6.39 -6.73
CA GLU A 58 -8.15 7.53 -6.20
C GLU A 58 -8.78 7.15 -4.86
N GLY A 59 -8.07 7.45 -3.78
CA GLY A 59 -8.59 7.31 -2.43
C GLY A 59 -8.09 8.48 -1.59
N SER A 60 -8.93 9.52 -1.49
CA SER A 60 -8.89 10.65 -0.58
C SER A 60 -7.59 10.80 0.23
N LYS A 61 -6.84 11.88 -0.05
CA LYS A 61 -5.68 12.29 0.76
C LYS A 61 -6.18 12.76 2.13
N VAL A 62 -6.54 11.81 3.00
CA VAL A 62 -6.79 12.11 4.41
C VAL A 62 -5.48 12.64 4.97
N HIS A 63 -5.49 13.89 5.40
CA HIS A 63 -4.29 14.60 5.83
C HIS A 63 -3.61 13.84 6.99
N ILE A 64 -2.28 13.77 7.01
CA ILE A 64 -1.52 13.03 8.04
C ILE A 64 -1.90 13.42 9.48
N LEU A 65 -2.25 14.70 9.70
CA LEU A 65 -2.73 15.22 10.98
C LEU A 65 -4.01 14.52 11.47
N ILE A 66 -4.94 14.23 10.56
CA ILE A 66 -6.22 13.58 10.88
C ILE A 66 -5.98 12.15 11.36
N ILE A 67 -5.05 11.44 10.70
CA ILE A 67 -4.62 10.10 11.12
C ILE A 67 -3.97 10.17 12.50
N PHE A 68 -3.12 11.17 12.74
CA PHE A 68 -2.44 11.38 14.01
C PHE A 68 -3.42 11.61 15.17
N ILE A 69 -4.45 12.43 14.93
CA ILE A 69 -5.55 12.63 15.89
C ILE A 69 -6.28 11.31 16.15
N GLY A 70 -6.50 10.49 15.11
CA GLY A 70 -7.08 9.15 15.26
C GLY A 70 -6.23 8.23 16.12
N VAL A 71 -4.92 8.21 15.92
CA VAL A 71 -4.00 7.42 16.74
C VAL A 71 -4.02 7.87 18.19
N ILE A 72 -3.88 9.17 18.46
CA ILE A 72 -3.86 9.70 19.84
C ILE A 72 -5.21 9.50 20.53
N GLY A 73 -6.31 9.84 19.86
CA GLY A 73 -7.66 9.67 20.40
C GLY A 73 -8.02 8.21 20.61
N GLY A 74 -7.63 7.33 19.69
CA GLY A 74 -7.78 5.89 19.83
C GLY A 74 -6.97 5.36 21.00
N LEU A 75 -5.70 5.74 21.12
CA LEU A 75 -4.83 5.35 22.22
C LEU A 75 -5.40 5.78 23.58
N ALA A 76 -5.98 6.99 23.65
CA ALA A 76 -6.63 7.48 24.86
C ALA A 76 -7.92 6.71 25.20
N ALA A 77 -8.69 6.27 24.20
CA ALA A 77 -9.97 5.57 24.41
C ALA A 77 -9.81 4.07 24.71
N TRP A 78 -8.91 3.38 23.99
CA TRP A 78 -8.80 1.91 24.01
C TRP A 78 -7.37 1.40 24.20
N GLY A 79 -6.43 2.25 24.58
CA GLY A 79 -5.03 1.86 24.74
C GLY A 79 -4.44 1.35 23.43
N PHE A 80 -3.65 0.28 23.50
CA PHE A 80 -2.93 -0.26 22.34
C PHE A 80 -3.85 -0.62 21.14
N LEU A 81 -5.03 -1.17 21.39
CA LEU A 81 -6.01 -1.48 20.33
C LEU A 81 -6.47 -0.22 19.58
N GLY A 82 -6.48 0.91 20.29
CA GLY A 82 -6.79 2.22 19.75
C GLY A 82 -5.85 2.70 18.66
N LEU A 83 -4.61 2.19 18.60
CA LEU A 83 -3.66 2.52 17.53
C LEU A 83 -4.16 2.07 16.14
N PHE A 84 -4.94 0.99 16.10
CA PHE A 84 -5.56 0.46 14.88
C PHE A 84 -6.98 1.00 14.71
N CYS A 85 -7.79 0.93 15.76
CA CYS A 85 -9.20 1.32 15.70
C CYS A 85 -9.40 2.82 15.49
N GLY A 86 -8.53 3.67 16.03
CA GLY A 86 -8.64 5.13 15.94
C GLY A 86 -8.57 5.65 14.51
N PRO A 87 -7.47 5.39 13.76
CA PRO A 87 -7.37 5.75 12.35
C PRO A 87 -8.45 5.10 11.48
N LEU A 88 -8.87 3.87 11.81
CA LEU A 88 -9.91 3.14 11.08
C LEU A 88 -11.25 3.87 11.15
N ILE A 89 -11.70 4.25 12.35
CA ILE A 89 -12.98 4.95 12.55
C ILE A 89 -12.98 6.31 11.86
N ILE A 90 -11.89 7.06 11.98
CA ILE A 90 -11.74 8.34 11.30
C ILE A 90 -11.80 8.16 9.78
N SER A 91 -11.11 7.15 9.26
CA SER A 91 -11.12 6.84 7.82
C SER A 91 -12.54 6.51 7.33
N MET A 92 -13.29 5.72 8.10
CA MET A 92 -14.69 5.41 7.77
C MET A 92 -15.57 6.66 7.80
N PHE A 93 -15.41 7.52 8.80
CA PHE A 93 -16.16 8.78 8.91
C PHE A 93 -15.93 9.69 7.69
N PHE A 94 -14.67 9.91 7.31
CA PHE A 94 -14.35 10.70 6.11
C PHE A 94 -14.82 10.03 4.82
N PHE A 95 -14.75 8.70 4.73
CA PHE A 95 -15.28 7.95 3.60
C PHE A 95 -16.78 8.18 3.42
N PHE A 96 -17.56 8.11 4.50
CA PHE A 96 -19.00 8.38 4.44
C PHE A 96 -19.30 9.84 4.07
N LEU A 97 -18.59 10.81 4.65
CA LEU A 97 -18.76 12.22 4.30
C LEU A 97 -18.46 12.49 2.82
N ASP A 98 -17.37 11.94 2.31
CA ASP A 98 -16.98 12.12 0.91
C ASP A 98 -17.94 11.39 -0.04
N SER A 99 -18.44 10.22 0.37
CA SER A 99 -19.50 9.51 -0.36
C SER A 99 -20.79 10.32 -0.44
N TYR A 100 -21.27 10.86 0.69
CA TYR A 100 -22.46 11.71 0.72
C TYR A 100 -22.28 12.97 -0.12
N ARG A 101 -21.13 13.64 -0.01
CA ARG A 101 -20.79 14.81 -0.81
C ARG A 101 -20.80 14.50 -2.31
N ARG A 102 -20.23 13.36 -2.73
CA ARG A 102 -20.25 12.92 -4.14
C ARG A 102 -21.67 12.68 -4.64
N ILE A 103 -22.51 12.02 -3.85
CA ILE A 103 -23.91 11.76 -4.21
C ILE A 103 -24.68 13.08 -4.35
N TRP A 104 -24.50 13.99 -3.39
CA TRP A 104 -25.18 15.29 -3.40
C TRP A 104 -24.77 16.15 -4.60
N LEU A 105 -23.49 16.14 -4.99
CA LEU A 105 -23.02 16.86 -6.17
C LEU A 105 -23.59 16.29 -7.47
N ARG A 106 -23.67 14.96 -7.60
CA ARG A 106 -24.30 14.32 -8.77
C ARG A 106 -25.76 14.72 -8.94
N LEU A 107 -26.54 14.72 -7.86
CA LEU A 107 -27.95 15.11 -7.88
C LEU A 107 -28.18 16.59 -8.26
N ARG A 108 -27.17 17.44 -8.06
CA ARG A 108 -27.22 18.86 -8.43
C ARG A 108 -26.81 19.11 -9.88
N GLU A 109 -26.00 18.23 -10.48
CA GLU A 109 -25.58 18.34 -11.88
C GLU A 109 -26.62 17.77 -12.87
N ASP A 110 -27.45 16.82 -12.43
CA ASP A 110 -28.50 16.19 -13.23
C ASP A 110 -29.85 16.96 -13.24
N GLY A 111 -29.93 18.15 -12.62
CA GLY A 111 -31.17 18.93 -12.43
C GLY A 111 -31.20 20.28 -13.13
#